data_AF-A0A6N7Q694-F1
#
_entry.id   AF-A0A6N7Q694-F1
#
_cell.length_a   1.000
_cell.length_b   1.000
_cell.length_c   1.000
_cell.angle_alpha   90.00
_cell.angle_beta   90.00
_cell.angle_gamma   90.00
#
_symmetry.space_group_name_H-M   'P 1'
#
loop_
_entity.id
_entity.type
_entity.pdbx_description
1 polymer ?
#
loop_
_entity_poly.entity_id
_entity_poly.type
_entity_poly.pdbx_seq_one_letter_code
_entity_poly.pdbx_strand_id
1 'polypeptide(L)'
;MPAKSLASYGDVGGDVLGAARNPTNGAISVQLGDSVNGEVTCDNAEWWQHVGFASVPSSAEPGKPACQVLSLEEADRDVCYASRDLRCTNIYGTLGPGETCVYAAGPQGQGTSRILLKDDGETATTTILVQQGNTSSGDPVLIQISSEGKIVIAAGQHGAVSIDADGIKLVSNSDVQIGGSGNTTIIGQSLALNGANVSLGANATNPVALATQLVALLTAYQAAFAALAGALGTGVVTIPGPTLAALTAALTAVASLSGNVAQVPSTSVFAAT
;
A
#
# COMPACT_ATOMS: atom_id res chain seq x y z
N MET A 1 -10.05 52.26 26.27
CA MET A 1 -8.77 53.00 26.42
C MET A 1 -7.77 52.34 25.48
N PRO A 2 -7.00 53.05 24.65
CA PRO A 2 -5.98 52.41 23.83
C PRO A 2 -4.94 51.73 24.72
N ALA A 3 -4.58 50.49 24.38
CA ALA A 3 -3.58 49.72 25.11
C ALA A 3 -2.24 50.46 25.10
N LYS A 4 -1.63 50.61 26.28
CA LYS A 4 -0.41 51.42 26.45
C LYS A 4 0.87 50.68 26.06
N SER A 5 0.81 49.36 25.84
CA SER A 5 1.94 48.56 25.37
C SER A 5 1.47 47.22 24.79
N LEU A 6 2.30 46.58 23.96
CA LEU A 6 2.06 45.21 23.47
C LEU A 6 1.96 44.18 24.62
N ALA A 7 2.63 44.46 25.75
CA ALA A 7 2.65 43.60 26.93
C ALA A 7 1.32 43.59 27.71
N SER A 8 0.40 44.50 27.40
CA SER A 8 -0.97 44.51 27.95
C SER A 8 -2.02 44.07 26.92
N TYR A 9 -1.59 43.44 25.81
CA TYR A 9 -2.45 43.12 24.67
C TYR A 9 -2.63 41.61 24.48
N GLY A 10 -1.69 40.79 24.97
CA GLY A 10 -1.75 39.35 24.81
C GLY A 10 -1.68 38.63 26.14
N ASP A 11 -2.61 37.70 26.34
CA ASP A 11 -2.55 36.72 27.40
C ASP A 11 -1.79 35.50 26.92
N VAL A 12 -0.81 35.08 27.73
CA VAL A 12 0.08 33.96 27.43
C VAL A 12 -0.20 32.84 28.42
N GLY A 13 -0.53 31.66 27.90
CA GLY A 13 -0.60 30.44 28.70
C GLY A 13 -1.97 30.07 29.23
N GLY A 14 -3.05 30.67 28.73
CA GLY A 14 -4.40 30.16 28.96
C GLY A 14 -4.57 28.74 28.35
N ASP A 15 -5.28 27.87 29.06
CA ASP A 15 -5.58 26.52 28.64
C ASP A 15 -6.85 26.47 27.80
N VAL A 16 -6.87 25.67 26.73
CA VAL A 16 -8.07 25.34 25.98
C VAL A 16 -8.84 24.25 26.71
N LEU A 17 -9.92 24.63 27.37
CA LEU A 17 -10.79 23.74 28.14
C LEU A 17 -11.71 22.91 27.24
N GLY A 18 -12.17 23.52 26.15
CA GLY A 18 -13.03 22.90 25.17
C GLY A 18 -12.94 23.61 23.84
N ALA A 19 -13.30 22.91 22.77
CA ALA A 19 -13.37 23.47 21.44
C ALA A 19 -14.58 22.92 20.70
N ALA A 20 -15.30 23.78 20.00
CA ALA A 20 -16.47 23.40 19.23
C ALA A 20 -16.51 24.18 17.92
N ARG A 21 -17.08 23.55 16.89
CA ARG A 21 -17.42 24.25 15.67
C ARG A 21 -18.79 24.89 15.86
N ASN A 22 -18.87 26.20 15.73
CA ASN A 22 -20.13 26.93 15.77
C ASN A 22 -21.00 26.52 14.56
N PRO A 23 -22.21 25.98 14.77
CA PRO A 23 -23.04 25.45 13.69
C PRO A 23 -23.62 26.53 12.77
N THR A 24 -23.64 27.80 13.20
CA THR A 24 -24.23 28.91 12.45
C THR A 24 -23.23 29.57 11.52
N ASN A 25 -22.03 29.89 12.00
CA ASN A 25 -21.00 30.59 11.21
C ASN A 25 -19.81 29.69 10.81
N GLY A 26 -19.74 28.46 11.31
CA GLY A 26 -18.69 27.50 10.99
C GLY A 26 -17.34 27.77 11.64
N ALA A 27 -17.20 28.86 12.42
CA ALA A 27 -15.99 29.21 13.14
C ALA A 27 -15.68 28.16 14.22
N ILE A 28 -14.41 27.97 14.54
CA ILE A 28 -14.00 27.18 15.68
C ILE A 28 -13.94 28.13 16.87
N SER A 29 -14.76 27.87 17.88
CA SER A 29 -14.67 28.56 19.16
C SER A 29 -14.00 27.66 20.19
N VAL A 30 -13.20 28.28 21.06
CA VAL A 30 -12.54 27.62 22.17
C VAL A 30 -12.93 28.29 23.48
N GLN A 31 -13.06 27.48 24.51
CA GLN A 31 -13.17 27.94 25.89
C GLN A 31 -11.76 28.01 26.47
N LEU A 32 -11.38 29.18 26.98
CA LEU A 32 -10.11 29.43 27.64
C LEU A 32 -10.27 29.42 29.16
N GLY A 33 -9.22 29.03 29.86
CA GLY A 33 -9.20 29.06 31.31
C GLY A 33 -7.97 28.40 31.91
N ASP A 34 -8.11 27.91 33.14
CA ASP A 34 -7.12 27.11 33.85
C ASP A 34 -7.66 25.68 34.00
N SER A 35 -7.07 24.71 33.30
CA SER A 35 -7.55 23.33 33.33
C SER A 35 -7.23 22.61 34.64
N VAL A 36 -6.31 23.14 35.45
CA VAL A 36 -5.91 22.60 36.75
C VAL A 36 -6.92 22.99 37.82
N ASN A 37 -7.32 24.27 37.84
CA ASN A 37 -8.26 24.81 38.82
C ASN A 37 -9.72 24.78 38.36
N GLY A 38 -9.97 24.52 37.08
CA GLY A 38 -11.32 24.50 36.50
C GLY A 38 -11.92 25.90 36.35
N GLU A 39 -11.09 26.93 36.31
CA GLU A 39 -11.52 28.31 36.13
C GLU A 39 -11.69 28.60 34.64
N VAL A 40 -12.79 29.24 34.26
CA VAL A 40 -13.05 29.67 32.89
C VAL A 40 -12.76 31.17 32.81
N THR A 41 -11.90 31.57 31.88
CA THR A 41 -11.58 32.98 31.61
C THR A 41 -12.34 33.52 30.40
N CYS A 42 -12.60 32.68 29.40
CA CYS A 42 -13.38 33.05 28.21
C CYS A 42 -14.15 31.86 27.64
N ASP A 43 -15.43 32.04 27.31
CA ASP A 43 -16.30 30.95 26.83
C ASP A 43 -16.34 30.78 25.30
N ASN A 44 -15.88 31.77 24.55
CA ASN A 44 -16.09 31.80 23.09
C ASN A 44 -14.96 32.53 22.35
N ALA A 45 -13.72 32.22 22.69
CA ALA A 45 -12.58 32.74 21.97
C ALA A 45 -12.57 32.18 20.54
N GLU A 46 -12.39 33.04 19.54
CA GLU A 46 -12.33 32.64 18.14
C GLU A 46 -10.95 32.09 17.80
N TRP A 47 -10.91 30.92 17.17
CA TRP A 47 -9.67 30.26 16.78
C TRP A 47 -9.26 30.66 15.37
N TRP A 48 -8.22 31.48 15.27
CA TRP A 48 -7.65 31.96 14.01
C TRP A 48 -6.45 31.12 13.62
N GLN A 49 -6.43 30.70 12.36
CA GLN A 49 -5.35 29.90 11.80
C GLN A 49 -4.99 30.38 10.40
N HIS A 50 -3.88 29.88 9.89
CA HIS A 50 -3.51 30.16 8.51
C HIS A 50 -4.59 29.67 7.54
N VAL A 51 -4.88 30.46 6.51
CA VAL A 51 -5.92 30.13 5.52
C VAL A 51 -5.59 28.79 4.85
N GLY A 52 -6.59 27.90 4.78
CA GLY A 52 -6.42 26.54 4.27
C GLY A 52 -5.96 25.51 5.30
N PHE A 53 -5.73 25.92 6.56
CA PHE A 53 -5.47 25.04 7.69
C PHE A 53 -6.61 25.13 8.70
N ALA A 54 -7.08 23.99 9.19
CA ALA A 54 -8.05 23.88 10.25
C ALA A 54 -7.60 22.78 11.22
N SER A 55 -7.42 23.11 12.49
CA SER A 55 -7.17 22.16 13.56
C SER A 55 -7.94 22.53 14.82
N VAL A 56 -8.30 21.49 15.56
CA VAL A 56 -9.00 21.58 16.84
C VAL A 56 -8.13 20.86 17.86
N PRO A 57 -7.73 21.51 18.97
CA PRO A 57 -6.95 20.85 20.01
C PRO A 57 -7.74 19.74 20.68
N SER A 58 -7.06 18.77 21.31
CA SER A 58 -7.73 17.76 22.13
C SER A 58 -8.38 18.42 23.35
N SER A 59 -9.56 17.95 23.75
CA SER A 59 -10.24 18.42 24.95
C SER A 59 -9.34 18.39 26.19
N ALA A 60 -9.50 19.37 27.10
CA ALA A 60 -8.83 19.32 28.39
C ALA A 60 -9.42 18.21 29.27
N GLU A 61 -8.61 17.77 30.23
CA GLU A 61 -9.06 16.91 31.32
C GLU A 61 -8.79 17.62 32.65
N PRO A 62 -9.75 17.64 33.57
CA PRO A 62 -9.56 18.28 34.87
C PRO A 62 -8.30 17.78 35.58
N GLY A 63 -7.47 18.71 36.06
CA GLY A 63 -6.24 18.41 36.80
C GLY A 63 -5.08 17.92 35.93
N LYS A 64 -5.16 18.01 34.60
CA LYS A 64 -4.06 17.70 33.68
C LYS A 64 -3.69 18.93 32.82
N PRO A 65 -2.42 19.03 32.37
CA PRO A 65 -2.03 20.02 31.38
C PRO A 65 -2.87 19.90 30.10
N ALA A 66 -3.28 21.03 29.54
CA ALA A 66 -4.06 21.10 28.30
C ALA A 66 -3.26 21.77 27.16
N CYS A 67 -3.93 21.99 26.03
CA CYS A 67 -3.39 22.81 24.96
C CYS A 67 -3.34 24.27 25.44
N GLN A 68 -2.18 24.90 25.35
CA GLN A 68 -1.99 26.30 25.73
C GLN A 68 -2.10 27.20 24.50
N VAL A 69 -2.61 28.41 24.68
CA VAL A 69 -2.75 29.38 23.60
C VAL A 69 -1.96 30.66 23.85
N LEU A 70 -1.67 31.33 22.75
CA LEU A 70 -1.46 32.76 22.72
C LEU A 70 -2.74 33.39 22.17
N SER A 71 -3.39 34.19 23.01
CA SER A 71 -4.63 34.88 22.66
C SER A 71 -4.46 36.40 22.68
N LEU A 72 -5.35 37.06 21.95
CA LEU A 72 -5.59 38.49 21.96
C LEU A 72 -6.96 38.73 22.59
N GLU A 73 -7.02 39.46 23.70
CA GLU A 73 -8.31 39.88 24.27
C GLU A 73 -8.87 41.04 23.45
N GLU A 74 -10.09 40.90 22.92
CA GLU A 74 -10.84 42.01 22.31
C GLU A 74 -12.07 42.36 23.16
N ALA A 75 -12.73 43.47 22.84
CA ALA A 75 -13.87 43.95 23.62
C ALA A 75 -15.12 43.06 23.50
N ASP A 76 -15.27 42.31 22.39
CA ASP A 76 -16.41 41.44 22.11
C ASP A 76 -16.09 39.95 22.24
N ARG A 77 -14.85 39.52 21.96
CA ARG A 77 -14.37 38.15 22.14
C ARG A 77 -12.85 38.08 22.11
N ASP A 78 -12.28 37.00 22.63
CA ASP A 78 -10.85 36.75 22.48
C ASP A 78 -10.55 36.09 21.13
N VAL A 79 -9.32 36.25 20.65
CA VAL A 79 -8.82 35.65 19.41
C VAL A 79 -7.58 34.82 19.72
N CYS A 80 -7.64 33.52 19.48
CA CYS A 80 -6.50 32.60 19.62
C CYS A 80 -5.81 32.44 18.27
N TYR A 81 -4.52 32.75 18.16
CA TYR A 81 -3.80 32.69 16.87
C TYR A 81 -2.54 31.83 16.89
N ALA A 82 -2.14 31.33 18.06
CA ALA A 82 -1.11 30.30 18.18
C ALA A 82 -1.42 29.38 19.35
N SER A 83 -0.90 28.15 19.29
CA SER A 83 -1.09 27.17 20.34
C SER A 83 0.06 26.20 20.47
N ARG A 84 0.12 25.56 21.64
CA ARG A 84 1.11 24.56 22.00
C ARG A 84 0.43 23.46 22.80
N ASP A 85 0.43 22.25 22.27
CA ASP A 85 -0.04 21.07 22.99
C ASP A 85 1.12 20.12 23.28
N LEU A 86 1.54 20.08 24.54
CA LEU A 86 2.65 19.22 24.98
C LEU A 86 2.30 17.73 25.01
N ARG A 87 1.01 17.38 24.99
CA ARG A 87 0.55 15.99 24.98
C ARG A 87 0.86 15.32 23.64
N CYS A 88 0.91 16.10 22.57
CA CYS A 88 1.13 15.62 21.20
C CYS A 88 2.61 15.49 20.82
N THR A 89 3.54 15.74 21.75
CA THR A 89 4.99 15.73 21.48
C THR A 89 5.51 14.41 20.93
N ASN A 90 4.86 13.30 21.30
CA ASN A 90 5.21 11.96 20.81
C ASN A 90 4.66 11.67 19.40
N ILE A 91 3.60 12.35 18.94
CA ILE A 91 2.89 12.02 17.68
C ILE A 91 3.77 12.34 16.47
N TYR A 92 4.36 13.54 16.47
CA TYR A 92 5.24 13.99 15.38
C TYR A 92 6.63 13.34 15.42
N GLY A 93 6.94 12.55 16.46
CA GLY A 93 8.15 11.75 16.56
C GLY A 93 9.44 12.59 16.60
N THR A 94 10.53 12.02 16.10
CA THR A 94 11.83 12.69 16.03
C THR A 94 11.93 13.47 14.73
N LEU A 95 11.45 14.72 14.75
CA LEU A 95 11.68 15.69 13.68
C LEU A 95 13.09 16.28 13.79
N GLY A 96 13.82 16.27 12.68
CA GLY A 96 15.07 17.00 12.51
C GLY A 96 14.84 18.49 12.21
N PRO A 97 15.91 19.31 12.22
CA PRO A 97 15.82 20.70 11.79
C PRO A 97 15.28 20.84 10.37
N GLY A 98 14.24 21.66 10.17
CA GLY A 98 13.63 21.89 8.85
C GLY A 98 12.58 20.86 8.43
N GLU A 99 12.45 19.73 9.14
CA GLU A 99 11.41 18.74 8.89
C GLU A 99 10.04 19.23 9.39
N THR A 100 8.96 18.69 8.82
CA THR A 100 7.60 19.11 9.14
C THR A 100 6.69 17.91 9.35
N CYS A 101 5.78 18.03 10.32
CA CYS A 101 4.69 17.07 10.52
C CYS A 101 3.35 17.79 10.56
N VAL A 102 2.39 17.28 9.80
CA VAL A 102 0.97 17.58 9.97
C VAL A 102 0.32 16.35 10.57
N TYR A 103 -0.33 16.48 11.72
CA TYR A 103 -0.88 15.33 12.43
C TYR A 103 -2.27 15.63 12.98
N ALA A 104 -3.05 14.57 13.18
CA ALA A 104 -4.28 14.64 13.94
C ALA A 104 -3.94 14.34 15.41
N ALA A 105 -4.19 15.31 16.31
CA ALA A 105 -3.93 15.13 17.75
C ALA A 105 -4.79 14.02 18.39
N GLY A 106 -6.00 13.81 17.86
CA GLY A 106 -6.97 12.86 18.41
C GLY A 106 -7.40 13.20 19.84
N PRO A 107 -8.24 12.38 20.48
CA PRO A 107 -8.52 12.51 21.90
C PRO A 107 -7.23 12.30 22.71
N GLN A 108 -7.02 13.12 23.75
CA GLN A 108 -5.92 12.96 24.72
C GLN A 108 -4.50 12.94 24.11
N GLY A 109 -4.30 13.50 22.91
CA GLY A 109 -3.01 13.44 22.22
C GLY A 109 -2.62 12.03 21.74
N GLN A 110 -3.60 11.14 21.50
CA GLN A 110 -3.39 9.75 21.06
C GLN A 110 -3.73 9.53 19.58
N GLY A 111 -3.84 10.60 18.77
CA GLY A 111 -4.13 10.46 17.35
C GLY A 111 -3.00 9.75 16.60
N THR A 112 -3.39 8.90 15.63
CA THR A 112 -2.44 8.01 14.92
C THR A 112 -2.19 8.42 13.47
N SER A 113 -2.89 9.45 12.98
CA SER A 113 -2.77 9.92 11.60
C SER A 113 -1.76 11.04 11.48
N ARG A 114 -0.81 10.91 10.56
CA ARG A 114 0.24 11.89 10.31
C ARG A 114 0.71 11.93 8.86
N ILE A 115 1.10 13.11 8.44
CA ILE A 115 1.89 13.38 7.25
C ILE A 115 3.26 13.86 7.75
N LEU A 116 4.32 13.16 7.35
CA LEU A 116 5.70 13.46 7.70
C LEU A 116 6.44 13.90 6.43
N LEU A 117 7.10 15.05 6.52
CA LEU A 117 7.99 15.62 5.50
C LEU A 117 9.40 15.64 6.10
N LYS A 118 10.23 14.70 5.68
CA LYS A 118 11.59 14.51 6.21
C LYS A 118 12.62 14.71 5.10
N ASP A 119 13.80 15.20 5.47
CA ASP A 119 14.93 15.39 4.57
C ASP A 119 16.21 15.33 5.40
N ASP A 120 17.06 14.33 5.14
CA ASP A 120 18.34 14.16 5.82
C ASP A 120 19.51 14.78 5.05
N GLY A 121 19.23 15.48 3.94
CA GLY A 121 20.21 16.08 3.04
C GLY A 121 20.67 15.17 1.91
N GLU A 122 20.37 13.87 1.99
CA GLU A 122 20.61 12.91 0.90
C GLU A 122 19.29 12.45 0.27
N THR A 123 18.29 12.16 1.10
CA THR A 123 16.98 11.67 0.70
C THR A 123 15.85 12.45 1.37
N ALA A 124 15.02 13.10 0.55
CA ALA A 124 13.74 13.64 0.99
C ALA A 124 12.67 12.54 0.95
N THR A 125 11.85 12.45 2.00
CA THR A 125 10.71 11.54 2.07
C THR A 125 9.42 12.25 2.49
N THR A 126 8.34 11.89 1.81
CA THR A 126 6.96 12.25 2.20
C THR A 126 6.25 10.97 2.59
N THR A 127 5.73 10.92 3.81
CA THR A 127 5.00 9.75 4.32
C THR A 127 3.63 10.16 4.82
N ILE A 128 2.58 9.56 4.29
CA ILE A 128 1.22 9.59 4.85
C ILE A 128 1.03 8.29 5.62
N LEU A 129 0.71 8.37 6.91
CA LEU A 129 0.64 7.21 7.79
C LEU A 129 -0.60 7.29 8.68
N VAL A 130 -1.26 6.15 8.84
CA VAL A 130 -2.25 5.87 9.88
C VAL A 130 -1.91 4.55 10.57
N GLN A 131 -2.50 4.27 11.72
CA GLN A 131 -2.38 2.98 12.39
C GLN A 131 -3.70 2.23 12.32
N GLN A 132 -3.62 0.93 12.05
CA GLN A 132 -4.79 0.07 12.00
C GLN A 132 -5.56 0.12 13.33
N GLY A 133 -6.88 0.30 13.24
CA GLY A 133 -7.74 0.40 14.42
C GLY A 133 -7.62 1.72 15.19
N ASN A 134 -6.89 2.73 14.68
CA ASN A 134 -6.70 4.04 15.33
C ASN A 134 -6.15 3.91 16.76
N THR A 135 -5.20 2.99 16.94
CA THR A 135 -4.47 2.75 18.21
C THR A 135 -2.97 2.85 17.99
N SER A 136 -2.24 3.35 19.00
CA SER A 136 -0.79 3.52 18.96
C SER A 136 -0.01 2.20 18.80
N SER A 137 -0.64 1.07 19.12
CA SER A 137 -0.10 -0.28 18.94
C SER A 137 -0.49 -0.93 17.62
N GLY A 138 -1.29 -0.26 16.79
CA GLY A 138 -1.80 -0.80 15.53
C GLY A 138 -0.71 -0.82 14.46
N ASP A 139 -0.78 -1.81 13.59
CA ASP A 139 0.14 -1.91 12.46
C ASP A 139 0.03 -0.67 11.57
N PRO A 140 1.16 -0.14 11.07
CA PRO A 140 1.15 1.05 10.24
C PRO A 140 0.59 0.75 8.85
N VAL A 141 -0.34 1.58 8.40
CA VAL A 141 -0.78 1.67 7.01
C VAL A 141 -0.25 2.97 6.44
N LEU A 142 0.56 2.90 5.39
CA LEU A 142 1.29 4.05 4.90
C LEU A 142 1.41 4.11 3.38
N ILE A 143 1.61 5.34 2.91
CA ILE A 143 2.09 5.67 1.58
C ILE A 143 3.35 6.51 1.76
N GLN A 144 4.46 6.07 1.19
CA GLN A 144 5.73 6.77 1.25
C GLN A 144 6.27 7.00 -0.16
N ILE A 145 6.76 8.22 -0.39
CA ILE A 145 7.45 8.63 -1.62
C ILE A 145 8.81 9.17 -1.19
N SER A 146 9.85 8.84 -1.94
CA SER A 146 11.21 9.30 -1.70
C SER A 146 11.84 9.94 -2.95
N SER A 147 12.80 10.84 -2.75
CA SER A 147 13.56 11.47 -3.84
C SER A 147 14.43 10.50 -4.63
N GLU A 148 14.67 9.29 -4.11
CA GLU A 148 15.38 8.19 -4.80
C GLU A 148 14.53 7.53 -5.90
N GLY A 149 13.30 7.99 -6.13
CA GLY A 149 12.38 7.39 -7.09
C GLY A 149 11.66 6.15 -6.55
N LYS A 150 11.70 5.92 -5.23
CA LYS A 150 10.98 4.81 -4.58
C LYS A 150 9.63 5.26 -4.05
N ILE A 151 8.59 4.47 -4.36
CA ILE A 151 7.21 4.61 -3.87
C ILE A 151 6.84 3.33 -3.14
N VAL A 152 6.24 3.43 -1.95
CA VAL A 152 5.76 2.28 -1.16
C VAL A 152 4.36 2.54 -0.67
N ILE A 153 3.47 1.58 -0.87
CA ILE A 153 2.15 1.50 -0.25
C ILE A 153 2.14 0.23 0.58
N ALA A 154 2.04 0.35 1.90
CA ALA A 154 2.10 -0.79 2.82
C ALA A 154 0.89 -0.78 3.76
N ALA A 155 0.35 -1.97 4.04
CA ALA A 155 -0.79 -2.16 4.94
C ALA A 155 -0.42 -3.09 6.09
N GLY A 156 0.60 -2.72 6.87
CA GLY A 156 1.08 -3.52 7.99
C GLY A 156 1.51 -4.92 7.57
N GLN A 157 1.00 -5.93 8.28
CA GLN A 157 1.23 -7.35 7.98
C GLN A 157 0.46 -7.88 6.76
N HIS A 158 -0.40 -7.09 6.11
CA HIS A 158 -1.20 -7.60 4.99
C HIS A 158 -0.44 -7.64 3.66
N GLY A 159 0.64 -6.87 3.53
CA GLY A 159 1.43 -6.80 2.31
C GLY A 159 1.80 -5.39 1.91
N ALA A 160 2.46 -5.28 0.76
CA ALA A 160 2.93 -4.02 0.20
C ALA A 160 3.00 -4.04 -1.32
N VAL A 161 2.86 -2.85 -1.90
CA VAL A 161 3.22 -2.54 -3.28
C VAL A 161 4.39 -1.58 -3.24
N SER A 162 5.48 -1.89 -3.93
CA SER A 162 6.61 -0.97 -4.06
C SER A 162 7.01 -0.77 -5.51
N ILE A 163 7.44 0.44 -5.83
CA ILE A 163 8.04 0.83 -7.10
C ILE A 163 9.43 1.35 -6.79
N ASP A 164 10.44 0.81 -7.46
CA ASP A 164 11.83 1.25 -7.36
C ASP A 164 12.57 1.05 -8.70
N ALA A 165 13.90 1.19 -8.70
CA ALA A 165 14.73 1.02 -9.88
C ALA A 165 14.65 -0.39 -10.52
N ASP A 166 14.24 -1.41 -9.75
CA ASP A 166 14.07 -2.78 -10.26
C ASP A 166 12.66 -3.03 -10.81
N GLY A 167 11.74 -2.07 -10.67
CA GLY A 167 10.37 -2.13 -11.18
C GLY A 167 9.31 -2.17 -10.09
N ILE A 168 8.18 -2.83 -10.39
CA ILE A 168 7.02 -2.93 -9.50
C ILE A 168 7.02 -4.29 -8.79
N LYS A 169 6.99 -4.28 -7.46
CA LYS A 169 6.96 -5.48 -6.61
C LYS A 169 5.64 -5.51 -5.84
N LEU A 170 4.97 -6.65 -5.86
CA LEU A 170 3.76 -6.92 -5.08
C LEU A 170 4.08 -8.03 -4.08
N VAL A 171 3.90 -7.75 -2.79
CA VAL A 171 4.14 -8.71 -1.71
C VAL A 171 2.86 -8.86 -0.91
N SER A 172 2.44 -10.09 -0.66
CA SER A 172 1.27 -10.43 0.16
C SER A 172 1.59 -11.67 0.99
N ASN A 173 1.05 -11.71 2.20
CA ASN A 173 1.15 -12.88 3.08
C ASN A 173 0.06 -13.93 2.81
N SER A 174 -0.96 -13.58 2.02
CA SER A 174 -2.07 -14.46 1.67
C SER A 174 -2.16 -14.62 0.16
N ASP A 175 -2.84 -13.68 -0.51
CA ASP A 175 -3.11 -13.74 -1.95
C ASP A 175 -2.73 -12.41 -2.62
N VAL A 176 -2.35 -12.48 -3.90
CA VAL A 176 -2.29 -11.32 -4.80
C VAL A 176 -3.31 -11.55 -5.90
N GLN A 177 -4.32 -10.68 -5.98
CA GLN A 177 -5.33 -10.71 -7.03
C GLN A 177 -5.07 -9.56 -8.00
N ILE A 178 -4.92 -9.88 -9.28
CA ILE A 178 -4.74 -8.90 -10.36
C ILE A 178 -6.00 -8.96 -11.24
N GLY A 179 -6.86 -7.94 -11.12
CA GLY A 179 -8.16 -7.86 -11.78
C GLY A 179 -9.33 -8.32 -10.91
N GLY A 180 -10.17 -7.38 -10.46
CA GLY A 180 -11.32 -7.68 -9.60
C GLY A 180 -12.62 -8.01 -10.34
N SER A 181 -12.89 -7.35 -11.48
CA SER A 181 -14.08 -7.59 -12.31
C SER A 181 -13.79 -7.14 -13.75
N GLY A 182 -13.32 -8.05 -14.59
CA GLY A 182 -13.02 -7.77 -15.99
C GLY A 182 -11.85 -8.58 -16.53
N ASN A 183 -11.59 -8.41 -17.82
CA ASN A 183 -10.44 -9.04 -18.45
C ASN A 183 -9.16 -8.35 -17.97
N THR A 184 -8.23 -9.13 -17.43
CA THR A 184 -6.88 -8.67 -17.12
C THR A 184 -5.93 -9.23 -18.16
N THR A 185 -5.12 -8.35 -18.75
CA THR A 185 -4.09 -8.74 -19.72
C THR A 185 -2.71 -8.46 -19.12
N ILE A 186 -1.88 -9.50 -19.00
CA ILE A 186 -0.48 -9.37 -18.61
C ILE A 186 0.37 -9.47 -19.88
N ILE A 187 1.04 -8.38 -20.26
CA ILE A 187 1.86 -8.30 -21.47
C ILE A 187 3.31 -8.07 -21.06
N GLY A 188 4.21 -8.89 -21.59
CA GLY A 188 5.65 -8.77 -21.41
C GLY A 188 6.38 -9.59 -22.46
N GLN A 189 7.70 -9.39 -22.59
CA GLN A 189 8.53 -10.20 -23.49
C GLN A 189 8.53 -11.69 -23.08
N SER A 190 8.41 -11.94 -21.77
CA SER A 190 8.26 -13.27 -21.21
C SER A 190 7.39 -13.22 -19.95
N LEU A 191 6.72 -14.33 -19.65
CA LEU A 191 5.99 -14.55 -18.40
C LEU A 191 6.45 -15.89 -17.82
N ALA A 192 7.01 -15.86 -16.61
CA ALA A 192 7.38 -17.06 -15.87
C ALA A 192 6.34 -17.31 -14.76
N LEU A 193 5.77 -18.51 -14.72
CA LEU A 193 4.83 -18.95 -13.69
C LEU A 193 5.47 -20.10 -12.90
N ASN A 194 6.13 -19.75 -11.79
CA ASN A 194 6.87 -20.69 -10.96
C ASN A 194 6.07 -21.01 -9.69
N GLY A 195 5.05 -21.87 -9.83
CA GLY A 195 4.23 -22.34 -8.71
C GLY A 195 4.16 -23.87 -8.68
N ALA A 196 3.93 -24.44 -7.50
CA ALA A 196 3.70 -25.87 -7.36
C ALA A 196 2.48 -26.35 -8.16
N ASN A 197 1.46 -25.48 -8.27
CA ASN A 197 0.28 -25.69 -9.10
C ASN A 197 0.00 -24.41 -9.91
N VAL A 198 -0.18 -24.54 -11.22
CA VAL A 198 -0.57 -23.44 -12.10
C VAL A 198 -1.83 -23.86 -12.86
N SER A 199 -2.93 -23.16 -12.63
CA SER A 199 -4.20 -23.40 -13.34
C SER A 199 -4.42 -22.29 -14.36
N LEU A 200 -4.36 -22.64 -15.64
CA LEU A 200 -4.63 -21.73 -16.76
C LEU A 200 -5.97 -22.10 -17.40
N GLY A 201 -6.83 -21.10 -17.60
CA GLY A 201 -8.10 -21.30 -18.31
C GLY A 201 -9.21 -21.99 -17.51
N ALA A 202 -9.06 -22.18 -16.19
CA ALA A 202 -10.19 -22.59 -15.35
C ALA A 202 -11.30 -21.53 -15.48
N ASN A 203 -12.48 -21.95 -15.95
CA ASN A 203 -13.64 -21.10 -16.29
C ASN A 203 -13.46 -20.18 -17.51
N ALA A 204 -12.45 -20.39 -18.36
CA ALA A 204 -12.33 -19.61 -19.60
C ALA A 204 -13.31 -20.10 -20.67
N THR A 205 -14.10 -19.19 -21.26
CA THR A 205 -15.01 -19.51 -22.37
C THR A 205 -14.25 -19.95 -23.63
N ASN A 206 -13.02 -19.46 -23.80
CA ASN A 206 -12.09 -19.93 -24.83
C ASN A 206 -10.98 -20.73 -24.16
N PRO A 207 -10.69 -21.97 -24.59
CA PRO A 207 -9.62 -22.77 -24.02
C PRO A 207 -8.27 -22.07 -24.19
N VAL A 208 -7.31 -22.41 -23.32
CA VAL A 208 -5.92 -21.96 -23.48
C VAL A 208 -5.46 -22.32 -24.88
N ALA A 209 -5.21 -21.31 -25.71
CA ALA A 209 -4.66 -21.52 -27.04
C ALA A 209 -3.23 -22.04 -26.88
N LEU A 210 -3.08 -23.36 -26.95
CA LEU A 210 -1.77 -23.98 -27.02
C LEU A 210 -1.07 -23.48 -28.28
N ALA A 211 0.25 -23.30 -28.21
CA ALA A 211 1.04 -22.97 -29.39
C ALA A 211 0.69 -23.96 -30.52
N THR A 212 0.49 -23.46 -31.74
CA THR A 212 0.08 -24.25 -32.92
C THR A 212 0.93 -25.49 -33.13
N GLN A 213 2.21 -25.41 -32.78
CA GLN A 213 3.16 -26.52 -32.83
C GLN A 213 2.86 -27.64 -31.82
N LEU A 214 2.43 -27.30 -30.60
CA LEU A 214 2.03 -28.29 -29.59
C LEU A 214 0.72 -28.98 -29.97
N VAL A 215 -0.23 -28.23 -30.55
CA VAL A 215 -1.48 -28.81 -31.08
C VAL A 215 -1.18 -29.80 -32.21
N ALA A 216 -0.32 -29.41 -33.15
CA ALA A 216 0.12 -30.29 -34.24
C ALA A 216 0.80 -31.56 -33.71
N LEU A 217 1.66 -31.43 -32.70
CA LEU A 217 2.34 -32.54 -32.08
C LEU A 217 1.38 -33.51 -31.36
N LEU A 218 0.44 -32.99 -30.56
CA LEU A 218 -0.55 -33.81 -29.86
C LEU A 218 -1.43 -34.59 -30.84
N THR A 219 -1.81 -33.94 -31.93
CA THR A 219 -2.62 -34.55 -33.00
C THR A 219 -1.86 -35.68 -33.68
N ALA A 220 -0.57 -35.46 -33.99
CA ALA A 220 0.28 -36.48 -34.58
C ALA A 220 0.48 -37.70 -33.65
N TYR A 221 0.68 -37.47 -32.35
CA TYR A 221 0.76 -38.54 -31.36
C TYR A 221 -0.54 -39.34 -31.24
N GLN A 222 -1.70 -38.66 -31.18
CA GLN A 222 -2.99 -39.35 -31.14
C GLN A 222 -3.23 -40.22 -32.37
N ALA A 223 -2.89 -39.70 -33.57
CA ALA A 223 -3.00 -40.46 -34.81
C ALA A 223 -2.11 -41.71 -34.81
N ALA A 224 -0.88 -41.58 -34.30
CA ALA A 224 0.04 -42.70 -34.16
C ALA A 224 -0.45 -43.77 -33.18
N PHE A 225 -0.95 -43.38 -32.01
CA PHE A 225 -1.50 -44.31 -31.03
C PHE A 225 -2.75 -45.04 -31.54
N ALA A 226 -3.64 -44.33 -32.23
CA ALA A 226 -4.83 -44.94 -32.85
C ALA A 226 -4.43 -45.99 -33.91
N ALA A 227 -3.44 -45.68 -34.75
CA ALA A 227 -2.92 -46.63 -35.73
C ALA A 227 -2.30 -47.87 -35.07
N LEU A 228 -1.51 -47.69 -34.01
CA LEU A 228 -0.91 -48.79 -33.26
C LEU A 228 -1.97 -49.68 -32.60
N ALA A 229 -2.98 -49.07 -31.96
CA ALA A 229 -4.07 -49.80 -31.33
C ALA A 229 -4.87 -50.62 -32.35
N GLY A 230 -5.13 -50.06 -33.54
CA GLY A 230 -5.78 -50.77 -34.64
C GLY A 230 -4.96 -51.97 -35.12
N ALA A 231 -3.64 -51.82 -35.25
CA ALA A 231 -2.74 -52.90 -35.68
C ALA A 231 -2.61 -54.03 -34.64
N LEU A 232 -2.65 -53.70 -33.34
CA LEU A 232 -2.61 -54.69 -32.26
C LEU A 232 -3.93 -55.46 -32.12
N GLY A 233 -5.07 -54.82 -32.38
CA GLY A 233 -6.39 -55.45 -32.32
C GLY A 233 -6.65 -56.51 -33.41
N THR A 234 -5.85 -56.52 -34.50
CA THR A 234 -6.03 -57.43 -35.65
C THR A 234 -5.05 -58.61 -35.67
N GLY A 235 -4.16 -58.74 -34.67
CA GLY A 235 -3.33 -59.93 -34.48
C GLY A 235 -2.12 -60.09 -35.42
N VAL A 236 -1.87 -59.14 -36.33
CA VAL A 236 -0.63 -59.07 -37.15
C VAL A 236 -0.24 -57.61 -37.34
N VAL A 237 0.88 -57.20 -36.75
CA VAL A 237 1.38 -55.81 -36.84
C VAL A 237 2.28 -55.65 -38.06
N THR A 238 1.68 -55.37 -39.20
CA THR A 238 2.39 -54.70 -40.31
C THR A 238 1.95 -53.24 -40.27
N ILE A 239 2.76 -52.35 -39.70
CA ILE A 239 2.46 -50.91 -39.72
C ILE A 239 2.55 -50.46 -41.18
N PRO A 240 1.47 -49.98 -41.80
CA PRO A 240 1.51 -49.53 -43.19
C PRO A 240 2.56 -48.41 -43.34
N GLY A 241 3.34 -48.46 -44.42
CA GLY A 241 4.38 -47.46 -44.73
C GLY A 241 4.00 -45.99 -44.53
N PRO A 242 2.79 -45.52 -44.93
CA PRO A 242 2.39 -44.13 -44.70
C PRO A 242 2.22 -43.78 -43.21
N THR A 243 1.82 -44.74 -42.37
CA THR A 243 1.65 -44.55 -40.93
C THR A 243 3.00 -44.52 -40.20
N LEU A 244 3.96 -45.32 -40.67
CA LEU A 244 5.35 -45.26 -40.19
C LEU A 244 6.02 -43.94 -40.60
N ALA A 245 5.75 -43.44 -41.81
CA ALA A 245 6.27 -42.16 -42.29
C ALA A 245 5.71 -40.98 -41.47
N ALA A 246 4.41 -41.00 -41.14
CA ALA A 246 3.80 -39.98 -40.27
C ALA A 246 4.38 -40.01 -38.85
N LEU A 247 4.59 -41.21 -38.27
CA LEU A 247 5.25 -41.36 -36.98
C LEU A 247 6.70 -40.88 -37.00
N THR A 248 7.44 -41.23 -38.05
CA THR A 248 8.85 -40.81 -38.23
C THR A 248 8.95 -39.30 -38.41
N ALA A 249 8.03 -38.68 -39.17
CA ALA A 249 7.97 -37.22 -39.32
C ALA A 249 7.65 -36.52 -37.99
N ALA A 250 6.74 -37.07 -37.20
CA ALA A 250 6.42 -36.56 -35.86
C ALA A 250 7.63 -36.67 -34.91
N LEU A 251 8.31 -37.82 -34.89
CA LEU A 251 9.54 -38.02 -34.10
C LEU A 251 10.68 -37.08 -34.54
N THR A 252 10.82 -36.84 -35.85
CA THR A 252 11.85 -35.94 -36.39
C THR A 252 11.58 -34.48 -35.99
N ALA A 253 10.32 -34.06 -36.00
CA ALA A 253 9.92 -32.74 -35.50
C ALA A 253 10.24 -32.59 -33.99
N VAL A 254 10.02 -33.63 -33.19
CA VAL A 254 10.39 -33.64 -31.75
C VAL A 254 11.90 -33.58 -31.54
N ALA A 255 12.68 -34.33 -32.33
CA ALA A 255 14.14 -34.28 -32.25
C ALA A 255 14.67 -32.86 -32.54
N SER A 256 14.06 -32.14 -33.48
CA SER A 256 14.43 -30.75 -33.77
C SER A 256 14.11 -29.76 -32.64
N LEU A 257 13.10 -30.06 -31.81
CA LEU A 257 12.77 -29.29 -30.60
C LEU A 257 13.77 -29.56 -29.46
N SER A 258 14.28 -30.80 -29.35
CA SER A 258 15.31 -31.16 -28.35
C SER A 258 16.69 -30.56 -28.63
N GLY A 259 16.97 -30.13 -29.87
CA GLY A 259 18.21 -29.42 -30.22
C GLY A 259 18.39 -28.05 -29.54
N ASN A 260 17.33 -27.52 -28.92
CA ASN A 260 17.37 -26.29 -28.12
C ASN A 260 17.29 -26.54 -26.59
N VAL A 261 17.23 -27.80 -26.14
CA VAL A 261 17.29 -28.15 -24.72
C VAL A 261 18.68 -28.72 -24.46
N ALA A 262 19.46 -28.04 -23.62
CA ALA A 262 20.82 -28.42 -23.26
C ALA A 262 20.93 -29.94 -22.98
N GLN A 263 21.94 -30.58 -23.60
CA GLN A 263 22.22 -32.01 -23.50
C GLN A 263 22.15 -32.53 -22.07
N VAL A 264 21.20 -33.44 -21.80
CA VAL A 264 21.25 -34.31 -20.63
C VAL A 264 22.12 -35.53 -21.00
N PRO A 265 23.17 -35.88 -20.23
CA PRO A 265 24.11 -36.93 -20.61
C PRO A 265 23.43 -38.31 -20.57
N SER A 266 23.55 -39.07 -21.65
CA SER A 266 23.00 -40.42 -21.77
C SER A 266 23.88 -41.45 -21.06
N THR A 267 23.39 -42.04 -19.97
CA THR A 267 23.91 -43.33 -19.48
C THR A 267 23.25 -44.46 -20.26
N SER A 268 24.01 -45.08 -21.15
CA SER A 268 23.62 -46.27 -21.90
C SER A 268 24.06 -47.54 -21.16
N VAL A 269 23.13 -48.36 -20.69
CA VAL A 269 23.36 -49.80 -20.50
C VAL A 269 22.05 -50.56 -20.72
N PHE A 270 21.96 -51.30 -21.83
CA PHE A 270 21.14 -52.51 -21.93
C PHE A 270 21.98 -53.55 -22.67
N ALA A 271 22.35 -54.60 -21.96
CA ALA A 271 22.75 -55.88 -22.55
C ALA A 271 22.13 -56.97 -21.68
N ALA A 272 21.09 -57.61 -22.22
CA ALA A 272 20.58 -58.88 -21.72
C ALA A 272 21.02 -59.94 -22.74
N THR A 273 21.81 -60.90 -22.26
CA THR A 273 21.87 -62.26 -22.80
C THR A 273 20.96 -63.14 -21.99
#